data_AF-A0A2T1DJQ5-F1
#
_entry.id   AF-A0A2T1DJQ5-F1
#
_cell.length_a   1.000
_cell.length_b   1.000
_cell.length_c   1.000
_cell.angle_alpha   90.00
_cell.angle_beta   90.00
_cell.angle_gamma   90.00
#
_symmetry.space_group_name_H-M   'P 1'
#
loop_
_entity.id
_entity.type
_entity.pdbx_description
1 polymer ?
#
loop_
_entity_poly.entity_id
_entity_poly.type
_entity_poly.pdbx_seq_one_letter_code
_entity_poly.pdbx_strand_id
1 'polypeptide(L)'
;MTRNSNDLSATEKVKVALDCLHRELSGDANASKTVAQKYDLSTRSVTTLKNQALEILQKGFNPSTPVSSAIAASINDKALDQALNLLLNTSTTRDVHTEEPESEREDADGITIDEVFAAIVDYNKSKKEPPLYISQGILQKISGQSVAEVKLWFAKHEQEVNQHNEKYELTPITNRRLKRGFDYKAELGLEEEE
;
A
#
# COMPACT_ATOMS: atom_id res chain seq x y z
N MET A 1 -33.61 18.56 2.76
CA MET A 1 -33.58 17.56 1.67
C MET A 1 -32.13 17.17 1.51
N THR A 2 -31.79 15.88 1.58
CA THR A 2 -30.40 15.43 1.40
C THR A 2 -29.93 15.73 -0.02
N ARG A 3 -28.72 16.30 -0.15
CA ARG A 3 -28.07 16.61 -1.43
C ARG A 3 -27.83 15.32 -2.23
N ASN A 4 -27.96 15.41 -3.56
CA ASN A 4 -27.66 14.28 -4.43
C ASN A 4 -26.14 14.15 -4.60
N SER A 5 -25.61 12.94 -4.50
CA SER A 5 -24.18 12.69 -4.75
C SER A 5 -23.74 13.06 -6.17
N ASN A 6 -24.67 13.14 -7.13
CA ASN A 6 -24.36 13.59 -8.48
C ASN A 6 -24.00 15.08 -8.54
N ASP A 7 -24.47 15.88 -7.57
CA ASP A 7 -24.24 17.33 -7.48
C ASP A 7 -22.91 17.68 -6.79
N LEU A 8 -22.14 16.66 -6.39
CA LEU A 8 -20.80 16.82 -5.84
C LEU A 8 -19.80 16.91 -7.00
N SER A 9 -18.87 17.86 -6.88
CA SER A 9 -17.67 17.89 -7.71
C SER A 9 -16.84 16.60 -7.52
N ALA A 10 -15.99 16.28 -8.50
CA ALA A 10 -15.11 15.11 -8.42
C ALA A 10 -14.26 15.12 -7.13
N THR A 11 -13.73 16.28 -6.76
CA THR A 11 -12.94 16.46 -5.52
C THR A 11 -13.78 16.23 -4.27
N GLU A 12 -15.03 16.70 -4.24
CA GLU A 12 -15.93 16.44 -3.11
C GLU A 12 -16.27 14.96 -2.99
N LYS A 13 -16.51 14.27 -4.11
CA LYS A 13 -16.74 12.80 -4.12
C LYS A 13 -15.58 12.03 -3.51
N VAL A 14 -14.34 12.41 -3.87
CA VAL A 14 -13.12 11.81 -3.30
C VAL A 14 -13.01 12.11 -1.81
N LYS A 15 -13.26 13.35 -1.38
CA LYS A 15 -13.24 13.72 0.05
C LYS A 15 -14.24 12.91 0.87
N VAL A 16 -15.46 12.76 0.38
CA VAL A 16 -16.52 11.97 1.03
C VAL A 16 -16.11 10.50 1.15
N ALA A 17 -15.56 9.92 0.07
CA ALA A 17 -15.11 8.53 0.07
C ALA A 17 -13.95 8.30 1.04
N LEU A 18 -12.95 9.17 1.05
CA LEU A 18 -11.80 9.08 1.95
C LEU A 18 -12.16 9.30 3.41
N ASP A 19 -13.04 10.26 3.73
CA ASP A 19 -13.51 10.47 5.12
C ASP A 19 -14.28 9.25 5.62
N CYS A 20 -15.06 8.59 4.75
CA CYS A 20 -15.74 7.35 5.10
C CYS A 20 -14.75 6.20 5.36
N LEU A 21 -13.73 6.04 4.52
CA LEU A 21 -12.72 4.99 4.68
C LEU A 21 -11.85 5.21 5.92
N HIS A 22 -11.41 6.45 6.15
CA HIS A 22 -10.63 6.81 7.33
C HIS A 22 -11.38 6.49 8.62
N ARG A 23 -12.68 6.80 8.68
CA ARG A 23 -13.54 6.48 9.83
C ARG A 23 -13.73 4.98 10.03
N GLU A 24 -13.92 4.20 8.96
CA GLU A 24 -13.99 2.74 9.08
C GLU A 24 -12.67 2.16 9.62
N LEU A 25 -11.51 2.67 9.16
CA LEU A 25 -10.20 2.28 9.67
C LEU A 25 -9.98 2.69 11.13
N SER A 26 -10.60 3.79 11.56
CA SER A 26 -10.58 4.26 12.96
C SER A 26 -11.58 3.52 13.87
N GLY A 27 -12.26 2.48 13.37
CA GLY A 27 -13.20 1.67 14.15
C GLY A 27 -14.64 2.20 14.22
N ASP A 28 -15.02 3.21 13.43
CA ASP A 28 -16.42 3.69 13.38
C ASP A 28 -17.29 2.72 12.57
N ALA A 29 -17.99 1.82 13.29
CA ALA A 29 -18.93 0.87 12.71
C ALA A 29 -20.11 1.51 11.94
N ASN A 30 -20.36 2.81 12.12
CA ASN A 30 -21.40 3.58 11.44
C ASN A 30 -20.84 4.67 10.51
N ALA A 31 -19.58 4.58 10.09
CA ALA A 31 -18.88 5.59 9.28
C ALA A 31 -19.71 6.14 8.11
N SER A 32 -20.37 5.27 7.32
CA SER A 32 -21.21 5.71 6.19
C SER A 32 -22.38 6.60 6.62
N LYS A 33 -22.98 6.37 7.80
CA LYS A 33 -24.06 7.20 8.35
C LYS A 33 -23.50 8.52 8.88
N THR A 34 -22.40 8.46 9.61
CA THR A 34 -21.72 9.63 10.19
C THR A 34 -21.28 10.60 9.09
N VAL A 35 -20.70 10.09 8.01
CA VAL A 35 -20.28 10.88 6.84
C VAL A 35 -21.48 11.37 6.05
N ALA A 36 -22.53 10.57 5.88
CA ALA A 36 -23.75 11.01 5.22
C ALA A 36 -24.36 12.23 5.93
N GLN A 37 -24.39 12.23 7.26
CA GLN A 37 -24.85 13.39 8.03
C GLN A 37 -23.92 14.60 7.88
N LYS A 38 -22.60 14.38 7.90
CA LYS A 38 -21.60 15.45 7.76
C LYS A 38 -21.67 16.17 6.41
N TYR A 39 -21.94 15.45 5.33
CA TYR A 39 -21.96 16.01 3.96
C TYR A 39 -23.36 16.27 3.42
N ASP A 40 -24.40 16.12 4.25
CA ASP A 40 -25.82 16.19 3.85
C ASP A 40 -26.15 15.29 2.65
N LEU A 41 -25.65 14.05 2.68
CA LEU A 41 -25.87 13.04 1.65
C LEU A 41 -26.72 11.89 2.20
N SER A 42 -27.23 11.06 1.29
CA SER A 42 -27.81 9.78 1.70
C SER A 42 -26.70 8.79 2.11
N THR A 43 -26.96 7.94 3.10
CA THR A 43 -26.03 6.85 3.49
C THR A 43 -25.68 5.97 2.30
N ARG A 44 -26.66 5.67 1.43
CA ARG A 44 -26.46 4.90 0.20
C ARG A 44 -25.48 5.57 -0.78
N SER A 45 -25.55 6.88 -0.91
CA SER A 45 -24.63 7.67 -1.73
C SER A 45 -23.19 7.58 -1.21
N VAL A 46 -23.00 7.74 0.09
CA VAL A 46 -21.67 7.64 0.73
C VAL A 46 -21.10 6.23 0.59
N THR A 47 -21.91 5.20 0.84
CA THR A 47 -21.48 3.79 0.67
C THR A 47 -21.09 3.50 -0.78
N THR A 48 -21.82 4.03 -1.77
CA THR A 48 -21.47 3.88 -3.19
C THR A 48 -20.10 4.51 -3.50
N LEU A 49 -19.88 5.76 -3.05
CA LEU A 49 -18.61 6.47 -3.26
C LEU A 49 -17.44 5.75 -2.57
N LYS A 50 -17.66 5.25 -1.35
CA LYS A 50 -16.68 4.44 -0.63
C LYS A 50 -16.29 3.18 -1.41
N ASN A 51 -17.28 2.42 -1.89
CA ASN A 51 -17.03 1.19 -2.63
C ASN A 51 -16.30 1.44 -3.95
N GLN A 52 -16.61 2.53 -4.64
CA GLN A 52 -15.87 2.96 -5.83
C GLN A 52 -14.42 3.29 -5.52
N ALA A 53 -14.16 4.02 -4.42
CA ALA A 53 -12.80 4.31 -3.98
C ALA A 53 -12.03 3.03 -3.60
N LEU A 54 -12.68 2.09 -2.89
CA LEU A 54 -12.09 0.78 -2.58
C LEU A 54 -11.76 -0.01 -3.84
N GLU A 55 -12.66 -0.01 -4.83
CA GLU A 55 -12.43 -0.70 -6.09
C GLU A 55 -11.22 -0.12 -6.84
N ILE A 56 -11.05 1.20 -6.85
CA ILE A 56 -9.88 1.88 -7.44
C ILE A 56 -8.60 1.53 -6.66
N LEU A 57 -8.65 1.54 -5.33
CA LEU A 57 -7.51 1.21 -4.48
C LEU A 57 -7.10 -0.26 -4.60
N GLN A 58 -8.08 -1.18 -4.73
CA GLN A 58 -7.84 -2.62 -4.84
C GLN A 58 -7.36 -3.05 -6.23
N LYS A 59 -7.90 -2.46 -7.29
CA LYS A 59 -7.51 -2.80 -8.68
C LYS A 59 -6.20 -2.12 -9.10
N GLY A 60 -5.69 -1.18 -8.30
CA GLY A 60 -4.58 -0.32 -8.66
C GLY A 60 -5.03 0.75 -9.67
N PHE A 61 -4.44 1.94 -9.58
CA PHE A 61 -4.70 3.00 -10.55
C PHE A 61 -4.15 2.57 -11.92
N ASN A 62 -5.04 2.22 -12.85
CA ASN A 62 -4.65 1.79 -14.19
C ASN A 62 -5.16 2.83 -15.21
N PRO A 63 -4.30 3.72 -15.74
CA PRO A 63 -4.72 4.78 -16.67
C PRO A 63 -5.25 4.24 -18.01
N SER A 64 -5.15 2.92 -18.24
CA SER A 64 -5.59 2.24 -19.46
C SER A 64 -7.02 1.69 -19.39
N THR A 65 -7.71 1.77 -18.24
CA THR A 65 -9.16 1.48 -18.21
C THR A 65 -9.93 2.62 -18.86
N PRO A 66 -10.88 2.37 -19.78
CA PRO A 66 -11.67 3.43 -20.40
C PRO A 66 -12.54 4.08 -19.35
N VAL A 67 -12.05 5.18 -18.79
CA VAL A 67 -12.77 5.96 -17.79
C VAL A 67 -13.81 6.80 -18.53
N SER A 68 -15.05 6.76 -18.05
CA SER A 68 -16.16 7.58 -18.57
C SER A 68 -15.73 9.05 -18.73
N SER A 69 -16.16 9.71 -19.81
CA SER A 69 -15.71 11.05 -20.26
C SER A 69 -15.81 12.15 -19.19
N ALA A 70 -16.62 11.95 -18.16
CA ALA A 70 -16.72 12.84 -17.01
C ALA A 70 -15.45 12.86 -16.12
N ILE A 71 -14.66 11.79 -16.11
CA ILE A 71 -13.47 11.68 -15.25
C ILE A 71 -12.22 12.18 -15.99
N ALA A 72 -12.16 12.03 -17.32
CA ALA A 72 -11.07 12.55 -18.14
C ALA A 72 -10.92 14.08 -18.01
N ALA A 73 -12.03 14.82 -17.82
CA ALA A 73 -11.99 16.25 -17.57
C ALA A 73 -11.42 16.64 -16.19
N SER A 74 -11.44 15.73 -15.22
CA SER A 74 -10.94 15.99 -13.85
C SER A 74 -9.46 15.64 -13.64
N ILE A 75 -8.89 14.82 -14.51
CA ILE A 75 -7.48 14.36 -14.42
C ILE A 75 -6.50 15.44 -14.90
N ASN A 76 -6.98 16.43 -15.68
CA ASN A 76 -6.12 17.49 -16.22
C ASN A 76 -6.00 18.73 -15.30
N ASP A 77 -6.57 18.66 -14.09
CA ASP A 77 -6.63 19.81 -13.21
C ASP A 77 -5.38 19.87 -12.32
N LYS A 78 -4.41 20.72 -12.70
CA LYS A 78 -3.17 21.00 -11.94
C LYS A 78 -3.43 21.39 -10.48
N ALA A 79 -4.65 21.84 -10.16
CA ALA A 79 -5.09 22.12 -8.80
C ALA A 79 -5.19 20.86 -7.92
N LEU A 80 -5.52 19.70 -8.49
CA LEU A 80 -5.61 18.43 -7.75
C LEU A 80 -4.22 17.92 -7.36
N ASP A 81 -3.25 18.01 -8.27
CA ASP A 81 -1.85 17.68 -7.99
C ASP A 81 -1.24 18.62 -6.95
N GLN A 82 -1.58 19.90 -6.98
CA GLN A 82 -1.15 20.85 -5.95
C GLN A 82 -1.82 20.57 -4.60
N ALA A 83 -3.10 20.21 -4.57
CA ALA A 83 -3.81 19.87 -3.33
C ALA A 83 -3.29 18.57 -2.68
N LEU A 84 -2.95 17.56 -3.50
CA LEU A 84 -2.34 16.31 -3.02
C LEU A 84 -0.93 16.56 -2.46
N ASN A 85 -0.13 17.39 -3.14
CA ASN A 85 1.19 17.76 -2.65
C ASN A 85 1.14 18.60 -1.36
N LEU A 86 0.13 19.47 -1.21
CA LEU A 86 -0.09 20.21 0.03
C LEU A 86 -0.46 19.28 1.20
N LEU A 87 -1.39 18.35 0.99
CA LEU A 87 -1.80 17.38 2.02
C LEU A 87 -0.65 16.45 2.46
N LEU A 88 0.20 16.03 1.52
CA LEU A 88 1.35 15.19 1.81
C LEU A 88 2.46 15.95 2.56
N ASN A 89 2.57 17.28 2.36
CA ASN A 89 3.61 18.11 2.97
C ASN A 89 3.17 18.84 4.25
N THR A 90 1.89 18.81 4.65
CA THR A 90 1.41 19.48 5.88
C THR A 90 1.58 18.65 7.17
N SER A 91 2.17 17.46 7.11
CA SER A 91 2.33 16.58 8.29
C SER A 91 3.65 16.83 9.05
N THR A 92 4.00 18.08 9.31
CA THR A 92 5.12 18.39 10.22
C THR A 92 4.85 19.69 10.97
N THR A 93 3.98 19.65 11.98
CA THR A 93 4.03 20.58 13.13
C THR A 93 3.07 20.16 14.25
N ARG A 94 3.66 19.72 15.39
CA ARG A 94 3.23 19.83 16.81
C ARG A 94 1.83 19.33 17.22
N ASP A 95 1.57 18.75 18.40
CA ASP A 95 2.31 18.55 19.65
C ASP A 95 1.61 17.42 20.44
N VAL A 96 2.32 16.92 21.44
CA VAL A 96 2.09 15.75 22.31
C VAL A 96 0.73 15.70 23.03
N HIS A 97 0.04 14.56 23.00
CA HIS A 97 -0.59 13.99 24.21
C HIS A 97 -0.42 12.47 24.25
N THR A 98 0.29 12.06 25.29
CA THR A 98 0.62 10.71 25.73
C THR A 98 -0.62 10.03 26.28
N GLU A 99 -1.08 8.96 25.64
CA GLU A 99 -1.79 7.87 26.31
C GLU A 99 -1.17 6.55 25.80
N GLU A 100 -0.73 5.72 26.74
CA GLU A 100 -0.12 4.41 26.53
C GLU A 100 -1.03 3.52 25.67
N PRO A 101 -0.54 2.93 24.57
CA PRO A 101 -1.08 1.67 24.10
C PRO A 101 -0.45 0.54 24.92
N GLU A 102 -1.31 -0.23 25.57
CA GLU A 102 -0.97 -1.49 26.22
C GLU A 102 -0.10 -2.35 25.30
N SER A 103 1.04 -2.76 25.84
CA SER A 103 2.05 -3.62 25.22
C SER A 103 1.43 -4.96 24.80
N GLU A 104 1.09 -5.08 23.52
CA GLU A 104 1.04 -6.36 22.83
C GLU A 104 2.47 -6.72 22.41
N ARG A 105 3.17 -7.39 23.35
CA ARG A 105 4.37 -8.23 23.20
C ARG A 105 5.29 -7.90 22.00
N GLU A 106 6.36 -7.19 22.32
CA GLU A 106 7.61 -7.18 21.55
C GLU A 106 8.19 -8.60 21.46
N ASP A 107 7.83 -9.35 20.41
CA ASP A 107 8.69 -10.40 19.87
C ASP A 107 9.49 -9.77 18.72
N ALA A 108 10.30 -8.76 19.06
CA ALA A 108 11.12 -8.00 18.12
C ALA A 108 12.53 -8.58 18.04
N ASP A 109 12.66 -9.72 17.36
CA ASP A 109 13.89 -10.10 16.64
C ASP A 109 13.56 -10.25 15.14
N GLY A 110 12.93 -9.20 14.59
CA GLY A 110 12.45 -9.19 13.21
C GLY A 110 13.59 -9.02 12.21
N ILE A 111 13.79 -10.02 11.33
CA ILE A 111 14.68 -9.95 10.17
C ILE A 111 14.40 -8.68 9.35
N THR A 112 15.41 -7.85 9.15
CA THR A 112 15.27 -6.57 8.43
C THR A 112 15.15 -6.77 6.90
N ILE A 113 14.54 -5.81 6.19
CA ILE A 113 14.48 -5.87 4.72
C ILE A 113 15.90 -5.91 4.11
N ASP A 114 16.86 -5.20 4.71
CA ASP A 114 18.25 -5.19 4.28
C ASP A 114 18.91 -6.58 4.39
N GLU A 115 18.67 -7.29 5.49
CA GLU A 115 19.15 -8.67 5.68
C GLU A 115 18.52 -9.63 4.68
N VAL A 116 17.20 -9.54 4.45
CA VAL A 116 16.52 -10.35 3.43
C VAL A 116 17.11 -10.06 2.05
N PHE A 117 17.31 -8.79 1.72
CA PHE A 117 17.87 -8.40 0.43
C PHE A 117 19.28 -8.97 0.25
N ALA A 118 20.17 -8.76 1.22
CA ALA A 118 21.53 -9.29 1.19
C ALA A 118 21.55 -10.81 1.05
N ALA A 119 20.70 -11.51 1.81
CA ALA A 119 20.61 -12.96 1.76
C ALA A 119 20.13 -13.46 0.39
N ILE A 120 19.13 -12.82 -0.24
CA ILE A 120 18.69 -13.19 -1.59
C ILE A 120 19.78 -12.91 -2.62
N VAL A 121 20.50 -11.79 -2.47
CA VAL A 121 21.62 -11.45 -3.36
C VAL A 121 22.71 -12.51 -3.27
N ASP A 122 23.09 -12.91 -2.07
CA ASP A 122 24.13 -13.92 -1.85
C ASP A 122 23.70 -15.34 -2.25
N TYR A 123 22.44 -15.70 -1.99
CA TYR A 123 21.84 -16.93 -2.49
C TYR A 123 21.93 -17.01 -4.03
N ASN A 124 21.55 -15.94 -4.74
CA ASN A 124 21.62 -15.91 -6.21
C ASN A 124 23.07 -15.91 -6.73
N LYS A 125 24.02 -15.26 -6.04
CA LYS A 125 25.45 -15.36 -6.36
C LYS A 125 25.97 -16.79 -6.25
N SER A 126 25.47 -17.57 -5.28
CA SER A 126 25.87 -18.96 -5.06
C SER A 126 25.42 -19.93 -6.17
N LYS A 127 24.62 -19.46 -7.15
CA LYS A 127 24.07 -20.25 -8.26
C LYS A 127 23.23 -21.47 -7.81
N LYS A 128 22.71 -21.45 -6.59
CA LYS A 128 21.74 -22.45 -6.12
C LYS A 128 20.44 -22.32 -6.93
N GLU A 129 19.87 -23.46 -7.31
CA GLU A 129 18.59 -23.51 -8.01
C GLU A 129 17.45 -23.91 -7.08
N PRO A 130 16.26 -23.29 -7.23
CA PRO A 130 15.93 -22.23 -8.20
C PRO A 130 16.40 -20.84 -7.70
N PRO A 131 16.78 -19.92 -8.61
CA PRO A 131 17.11 -18.55 -8.24
C PRO A 131 15.86 -17.78 -7.79
N LEU A 132 16.07 -16.69 -7.05
CA LEU A 132 15.01 -15.90 -6.43
C LEU A 132 14.95 -14.49 -7.00
N TYR A 133 13.83 -14.17 -7.64
CA TYR A 133 13.51 -12.81 -8.08
C TYR A 133 13.18 -11.92 -6.87
N ILE A 134 13.83 -10.77 -6.79
CA ILE A 134 13.62 -9.81 -5.69
C ILE A 134 12.42 -8.93 -6.04
N SER A 135 11.37 -9.00 -5.23
CA SER A 135 10.16 -8.19 -5.38
C SER A 135 9.69 -7.67 -4.03
N GLN A 136 8.92 -6.57 -4.04
CA GLN A 136 8.30 -6.03 -2.82
C GLN A 136 7.53 -7.12 -2.05
N GLY A 137 6.78 -7.98 -2.75
CA GLY A 137 6.02 -9.05 -2.09
C GLY A 137 6.90 -10.12 -1.44
N ILE A 138 8.07 -10.44 -2.02
CA ILE A 138 9.01 -11.38 -1.42
C ILE A 138 9.70 -10.77 -0.20
N LEU A 139 10.16 -9.52 -0.32
CA LEU A 139 10.78 -8.80 0.79
C LEU A 139 9.81 -8.69 1.97
N GLN A 140 8.55 -8.32 1.71
CA GLN A 140 7.51 -8.24 2.73
C GLN A 140 7.24 -9.61 3.38
N LYS A 141 7.12 -10.66 2.57
CA LYS A 141 6.81 -12.01 3.08
C LYS A 141 7.88 -12.54 4.02
N ILE A 142 9.17 -12.27 3.73
CA ILE A 142 10.29 -12.83 4.50
C ILE A 142 10.59 -11.96 5.71
N SER A 143 10.67 -10.64 5.53
CA SER A 143 10.99 -9.70 6.62
C SER A 143 9.84 -9.52 7.61
N GLY A 144 8.59 -9.81 7.22
CA GLY A 144 7.42 -9.58 8.06
C GLY A 144 7.07 -8.09 8.25
N GLN A 145 7.83 -7.18 7.66
CA GLN A 145 7.62 -5.73 7.76
C GLN A 145 6.35 -5.28 7.04
N SER A 146 5.87 -4.10 7.40
CA SER A 146 4.66 -3.52 6.82
C SER A 146 4.83 -3.21 5.33
N VAL A 147 3.71 -3.17 4.59
CA VAL A 147 3.70 -2.78 3.17
C VAL A 147 4.34 -1.39 2.98
N ALA A 148 4.13 -0.47 3.93
CA ALA A 148 4.64 0.89 3.85
C ALA A 148 6.17 0.93 3.97
N GLU A 149 6.74 0.19 4.92
CA GLU A 149 8.19 0.09 5.11
C GLU A 149 8.87 -0.53 3.90
N VAL A 150 8.32 -1.62 3.39
CA VAL A 150 8.86 -2.30 2.20
C VAL A 150 8.81 -1.41 0.97
N LYS A 151 7.72 -0.65 0.77
CA LYS A 151 7.63 0.30 -0.34
C LYS A 151 8.64 1.44 -0.22
N LEU A 152 8.79 1.99 0.98
CA LEU A 152 9.75 3.06 1.23
C LEU A 152 11.19 2.58 0.99
N TRP A 153 11.52 1.39 1.48
CA TRP A 153 12.83 0.77 1.25
C TRP A 153 13.06 0.50 -0.24
N PHE A 154 12.07 -0.08 -0.92
CA PHE A 154 12.19 -0.43 -2.34
C PHE A 154 12.36 0.81 -3.21
N ALA A 155 11.68 1.93 -2.90
CA ALA A 155 11.86 3.19 -3.63
C ALA A 155 13.29 3.74 -3.52
N LYS A 156 13.99 3.48 -2.41
CA LYS A 156 15.39 3.89 -2.22
C LYS A 156 16.38 2.97 -2.94
N HIS A 157 16.05 1.68 -3.07
CA HIS A 157 16.94 0.64 -3.61
C HIS A 157 16.48 0.09 -4.97
N GLU A 158 15.52 0.75 -5.63
CA GLU A 158 14.90 0.27 -6.87
C GLU A 158 15.93 -0.02 -7.96
N GLN A 159 16.90 0.89 -8.13
CA GLN A 159 17.95 0.72 -9.13
C GLN A 159 18.81 -0.52 -8.84
N GLU A 160 19.17 -0.76 -7.58
CA GLU A 160 20.00 -1.90 -7.18
C GLU A 160 19.25 -3.22 -7.38
N VAL A 161 17.98 -3.26 -6.97
CA VAL A 161 17.10 -4.42 -7.16
C VAL A 161 16.92 -4.72 -8.65
N ASN A 162 16.68 -3.70 -9.48
CA ASN A 162 16.51 -3.87 -10.92
C ASN A 162 17.79 -4.37 -11.59
N GLN A 163 18.95 -3.80 -11.25
CA GLN A 163 20.25 -4.26 -11.75
C GLN A 163 20.54 -5.71 -11.35
N HIS A 164 20.25 -6.09 -10.11
CA HIS A 164 20.42 -7.47 -9.65
C HIS A 164 19.50 -8.41 -10.41
N ASN A 165 18.20 -8.11 -10.49
CA ASN A 165 17.24 -8.97 -11.20
C ASN A 165 17.61 -9.12 -12.69
N GLU A 166 18.03 -8.05 -13.35
CA GLU A 166 18.46 -8.08 -14.76
C GLU A 166 19.73 -8.92 -14.93
N LYS A 167 20.73 -8.75 -14.05
CA LYS A 167 22.00 -9.50 -14.09
C LYS A 167 21.82 -11.02 -14.08
N TYR A 168 20.77 -11.51 -13.42
CA TYR A 168 20.45 -12.94 -13.30
C TYR A 168 19.23 -13.36 -14.15
N GLU A 169 18.77 -12.49 -15.06
CA GLU A 169 17.60 -12.73 -15.93
C GLU A 169 16.33 -13.14 -15.15
N LEU A 170 16.14 -12.55 -13.97
CA LEU A 170 15.08 -12.89 -13.04
C LEU A 170 13.82 -12.10 -13.36
N THR A 171 12.69 -12.80 -13.39
CA THR A 171 11.38 -12.21 -13.66
C THR A 171 10.39 -12.57 -12.56
N PRO A 172 9.23 -11.90 -12.48
CA PRO A 172 8.16 -12.31 -11.57
C PRO A 172 7.70 -13.77 -11.75
N ILE A 173 7.99 -14.40 -12.88
CA ILE A 173 7.68 -15.82 -13.15
C ILE A 173 8.69 -16.75 -12.46
N THR A 174 9.93 -16.31 -12.23
CA THR A 174 10.99 -17.13 -11.63
C THR A 174 10.54 -17.70 -10.28
N ASN A 175 9.96 -16.87 -9.41
CA ASN A 175 9.46 -17.32 -8.10
C ASN A 175 8.23 -18.22 -8.19
N ARG A 176 7.49 -18.23 -9.32
CA ARG A 176 6.36 -19.15 -9.50
C ARG A 176 6.81 -20.59 -9.77
N ARG A 177 8.09 -20.79 -10.11
CA ARG A 177 8.69 -22.11 -10.37
C ARG A 177 9.21 -22.79 -9.09
N LEU A 178 9.09 -22.12 -7.93
CA LEU A 178 9.49 -22.70 -6.65
C LEU A 178 8.66 -23.94 -6.33
N LYS A 179 9.33 -24.99 -5.82
CA LYS A 179 8.67 -26.25 -5.47
C LYS A 179 7.71 -26.04 -4.30
N ARG A 180 6.66 -26.86 -4.23
CA ARG A 180 5.75 -26.90 -3.08
C ARG A 180 6.57 -27.29 -1.83
N GLY A 181 6.56 -26.43 -0.81
CA GLY A 181 7.37 -26.61 0.41
C GLY A 181 8.70 -25.85 0.41
N PHE A 182 8.95 -24.94 -0.54
CA PHE A 182 10.11 -24.03 -0.49
C PHE A 182 9.96 -23.05 0.69
N ASP A 183 10.86 -23.15 1.66
CA ASP A 183 10.94 -22.24 2.80
C ASP A 183 12.01 -21.18 2.55
N TYR A 184 11.58 -19.93 2.44
CA TYR A 184 12.48 -18.83 2.17
C TYR A 184 13.43 -18.56 3.33
N LYS A 185 13.00 -18.71 4.59
CA LYS A 185 13.87 -18.41 5.73
C LYS A 185 14.97 -19.46 5.85
N ALA A 186 14.60 -20.74 5.75
CA ALA A 186 15.55 -21.87 5.74
C ALA A 186 16.59 -21.75 4.62
N GLU A 187 16.14 -21.53 3.39
CA GLU A 187 17.00 -21.52 2.20
C GLU A 187 17.95 -20.32 2.17
N LEU A 188 17.53 -19.20 2.78
CA LEU A 188 18.33 -17.98 2.90
C LEU A 188 19.21 -17.97 4.16
N GLY A 189 19.12 -18.97 5.04
CA GLY A 189 19.85 -19.01 6.31
C GLY A 189 19.42 -17.91 7.28
N LEU A 190 18.13 -17.55 7.23
CA LEU A 190 17.49 -16.53 8.06
C LEU A 190 16.61 -17.15 9.17
N GLU A 191 16.86 -18.40 9.53
CA GLU A 191 16.22 -19.02 10.69
C GLU A 191 16.82 -18.42 11.97
N GLU A 192 15.98 -18.13 12.95
CA GLU A 192 16.43 -17.78 14.29
C GLU A 192 17.10 -19.04 14.89
N GLU A 193 18.41 -18.97 15.15
CA GLU A 193 19.06 -19.99 15.97
C GLU A 193 18.45 -19.90 17.38
N GLU A 194 17.74 -20.96 17.80
CA GLU A 194 17.19 -21.14 19.16
C GLU A 194 18.25 -21.10 20.27
#